data_AF-A0A6J6BCF4-F1
#
_entry.id   AF-A0A6J6BCF4-F1
#
_cell.length_a   1.000
_cell.length_b   1.000
_cell.length_c   1.000
_cell.angle_alpha   90.00
_cell.angle_beta   90.00
_cell.angle_gamma   90.00
#
_symmetry.space_group_name_H-M   'P 1'
#
loop_
_entity.id
_entity.type
_entity.pdbx_description
1 polymer ?
#
loop_
_entity_poly.entity_id
_entity_poly.type
_entity_poly.pdbx_seq_one_letter_code
_entity_poly.pdbx_strand_id
1 'polypeptide(L)'
;MLLALVVSSVLPAMWSAIRVSSFSDTEAKVEAVLGSAIDRVTNYGWHPCPETDSAGGYQSKARNAAAMFEWPRETVEVVSIRYWDTTTKTWSTANPVPTGDCGRTTISLTKERTLQEITLQVTAPDGSQTSQIELVMGDLRTDEERDATQG
;
A
#
# COMPACT_ATOMS: atom_id res chain seq x y z
N MET A 1 -15.07 48.50 37.17
CA MET A 1 -15.61 47.14 36.93
C MET A 1 -14.98 46.61 35.64
N LEU A 2 -13.71 46.17 35.69
CA LEU A 2 -12.87 45.92 34.50
C LEU A 2 -11.93 44.71 34.70
N LEU A 3 -12.36 43.73 35.49
CA LEU A 3 -11.58 42.51 35.78
C LEU A 3 -12.26 41.20 35.34
N ALA A 4 -13.45 41.26 34.72
CA ALA A 4 -14.22 40.07 34.39
C ALA A 4 -14.09 39.60 32.92
N LEU A 5 -13.35 40.31 32.06
CA LEU A 5 -13.34 40.09 30.60
C LEU A 5 -12.07 39.41 30.05
N VAL A 6 -11.09 39.06 30.89
CA VAL A 6 -9.81 38.49 30.43
C VAL A 6 -9.77 36.95 30.51
N VAL A 7 -10.72 36.30 31.18
CA VAL A 7 -10.68 34.84 31.40
C VAL A 7 -11.46 34.03 30.34
N SER A 8 -12.26 34.68 29.49
CA SER A 8 -13.16 33.95 28.57
C SER A 8 -12.61 33.71 27.16
N SER A 9 -11.44 34.25 26.80
CA SER A 9 -10.85 34.10 25.45
C SER A 9 -9.81 32.97 25.32
N VAL A 10 -9.36 32.38 26.42
CA VAL A 10 -8.31 31.33 26.41
C VAL A 10 -8.88 29.93 26.14
N LEU A 11 -10.13 29.68 26.53
CA LEU A 11 -10.79 28.38 26.37
C LEU A 11 -11.00 27.97 24.89
N PRO A 12 -11.45 28.84 23.96
CA PRO A 12 -11.60 28.43 22.56
C PRO A 12 -10.25 28.18 21.85
N ALA A 13 -9.18 28.90 22.22
CA ALA A 13 -7.86 28.72 21.62
C ALA A 13 -7.24 27.35 21.99
N MET A 14 -7.45 26.91 23.22
CA MET A 14 -6.94 25.61 23.69
C MET A 14 -7.65 24.43 23.01
N TRP A 15 -8.95 24.54 22.74
CA TRP A 15 -9.70 23.52 21.99
C TRP A 15 -9.25 23.38 20.54
N SER A 16 -8.96 24.50 19.87
CA SER A 16 -8.45 24.49 18.50
C SER A 16 -7.06 23.86 18.41
N ALA A 17 -6.17 24.16 19.37
CA ALA A 17 -4.84 23.56 19.40
C ALA A 17 -4.87 22.05 19.64
N ILE A 18 -5.76 21.56 20.50
CA ILE A 18 -5.93 20.12 20.76
C ILE A 18 -6.42 19.40 19.49
N ARG A 19 -7.41 19.96 18.79
CA ARG A 19 -7.94 19.36 17.54
C ARG A 19 -6.89 19.35 16.42
N VAL A 20 -6.14 20.44 16.26
CA VAL A 20 -5.08 20.52 15.24
C VAL A 20 -3.93 19.55 15.58
N SER A 21 -3.55 19.43 16.85
CA SER A 21 -2.55 18.47 17.30
C SER A 21 -2.99 17.03 17.04
N SER A 22 -4.22 16.66 17.45
CA SER A 22 -4.71 15.29 17.27
C SER A 22 -4.87 14.93 15.79
N PHE A 23 -5.24 15.90 14.95
CA PHE A 23 -5.35 15.70 13.51
C PHE A 23 -3.96 15.46 12.90
N SER A 24 -2.97 16.29 13.24
CA SER A 24 -1.58 16.14 12.82
C SER A 24 -0.95 14.82 13.30
N ASP A 25 -1.22 14.41 14.54
CA ASP A 25 -0.69 13.16 15.11
C ASP A 25 -1.30 11.93 14.42
N THR A 26 -2.59 12.00 14.09
CA THR A 26 -3.29 10.90 13.41
C THR A 26 -2.82 10.79 11.96
N GLU A 27 -2.67 11.91 11.26
CA GLU A 27 -2.08 11.97 9.92
C GLU A 27 -0.67 11.37 9.92
N ALA A 28 0.19 11.78 10.84
CA ALA A 28 1.55 11.23 10.95
C ALA A 28 1.56 9.71 11.20
N LYS A 29 0.62 9.20 12.01
CA LYS A 29 0.49 7.75 12.22
C LYS A 29 -0.04 7.02 11.00
N VAL A 30 -1.02 7.58 10.29
CA VAL A 30 -1.53 7.00 9.04
C VAL A 30 -0.41 6.90 8.00
N GLU A 31 0.39 7.95 7.85
CA GLU A 31 1.56 7.94 6.94
C GLU A 31 2.64 6.94 7.38
N ALA A 32 2.88 6.79 8.70
CA ALA A 32 3.81 5.78 9.20
C ALA A 32 3.33 4.34 8.92
N VAL A 33 2.04 4.07 9.11
CA VAL A 33 1.42 2.77 8.79
C VAL A 33 1.47 2.52 7.28
N LEU A 34 1.19 3.54 6.47
CA LEU A 34 1.24 3.47 5.01
C LEU A 34 2.67 3.16 4.54
N GLY A 35 3.68 3.86 5.07
CA GLY A 35 5.09 3.58 4.82
C GLY A 35 5.48 2.14 5.16
N SER A 36 5.03 1.63 6.31
CA SER A 36 5.27 0.23 6.69
C SER A 36 4.54 -0.77 5.78
N ALA A 37 3.33 -0.44 5.32
CA ALA A 37 2.59 -1.27 4.38
C ALA A 37 3.31 -1.37 3.03
N ILE A 38 3.83 -0.25 2.52
CA ILE A 38 4.66 -0.22 1.30
C ILE A 38 5.87 -1.14 1.47
N ASP A 39 6.65 -0.96 2.53
CA ASP A 39 7.88 -1.75 2.77
C ASP A 39 7.58 -3.26 2.81
N ARG A 40 6.46 -3.66 3.42
CA ARG A 40 6.05 -5.06 3.46
C ARG A 40 5.63 -5.60 2.09
N VAL A 41 4.95 -4.79 1.30
CA VAL A 41 4.51 -5.14 -0.06
C VAL A 41 5.70 -5.22 -1.01
N THR A 42 6.63 -4.27 -0.95
CA THR A 42 7.85 -4.27 -1.75
C THR A 42 8.79 -5.42 -1.38
N ASN A 43 8.94 -5.74 -0.08
CA ASN A 43 9.73 -6.88 0.37
C ASN A 43 9.14 -8.23 -0.03
N TYR A 44 7.82 -8.33 -0.18
CA TYR A 44 7.18 -9.51 -0.77
C TYR A 44 7.43 -9.61 -2.27
N GLY A 45 7.61 -8.46 -2.93
CA GLY A 45 8.06 -8.37 -4.31
C GLY A 45 6.97 -8.60 -5.35
N TRP A 46 7.38 -8.60 -6.61
CA TRP A 46 6.46 -8.88 -7.72
C TRP A 46 5.98 -10.33 -7.67
N HIS A 47 4.67 -10.56 -7.80
CA HIS A 47 4.07 -11.88 -7.92
C HIS A 47 3.07 -11.94 -9.08
N PRO A 48 3.08 -12.99 -9.91
CA PRO A 48 2.25 -13.06 -11.11
C PRO A 48 0.76 -13.10 -10.78
N CYS A 49 0.36 -13.80 -9.73
CA CYS A 49 -1.04 -13.98 -9.34
C CYS A 49 -1.21 -13.79 -7.82
N PRO A 50 -1.14 -12.55 -7.33
CA PRO A 50 -1.18 -12.26 -5.89
C PRO A 50 -2.54 -12.60 -5.27
N GLU A 51 -3.63 -12.49 -6.04
CA GLU A 51 -4.99 -12.76 -5.57
C GLU A 51 -5.25 -14.25 -5.27
N THR A 52 -4.54 -15.14 -5.96
CA THR A 52 -4.68 -16.59 -5.79
C THR A 52 -3.67 -17.17 -4.79
N ASP A 53 -2.81 -16.34 -4.22
CA ASP A 53 -1.81 -16.81 -3.25
C ASP A 53 -2.49 -17.25 -1.95
N SER A 54 -2.28 -18.51 -1.58
CA SER A 54 -2.67 -19.10 -0.29
C SER A 54 -2.14 -18.35 0.94
N ALA A 55 -1.02 -17.62 0.82
CA ALA A 55 -0.51 -16.76 1.89
C ALA A 55 -1.21 -15.38 1.98
N GLY A 56 -2.19 -15.13 1.11
CA GLY A 56 -3.07 -13.96 1.09
C GLY A 56 -2.53 -12.75 0.31
N GLY A 57 -1.46 -12.93 -0.48
CA GLY A 57 -0.97 -11.94 -1.44
C GLY A 57 -0.59 -10.59 -0.84
N TYR A 58 -0.63 -9.54 -1.67
CA TYR A 58 -0.33 -8.16 -1.26
C TYR A 58 -1.21 -7.70 -0.10
N GLN A 59 -2.50 -8.07 -0.09
CA GLN A 59 -3.44 -7.69 0.96
C GLN A 59 -2.97 -8.15 2.34
N SER A 60 -2.62 -9.43 2.47
CA SER A 60 -2.14 -10.01 3.73
C SER A 60 -0.84 -9.35 4.19
N LYS A 61 0.07 -9.04 3.26
CA LYS A 61 1.34 -8.36 3.60
C LYS A 61 1.13 -6.93 4.06
N ALA A 62 0.31 -6.16 3.35
CA ALA A 62 -0.04 -4.79 3.72
C ALA A 62 -0.72 -4.72 5.11
N ARG A 63 -1.68 -5.62 5.36
CA ARG A 63 -2.41 -5.70 6.65
C ARG A 63 -1.52 -5.97 7.86
N ASN A 64 -0.37 -6.62 7.67
CA ASN A 64 0.58 -6.84 8.77
C ASN A 64 1.27 -5.55 9.23
N ALA A 65 1.21 -4.45 8.46
CA ALA A 65 1.69 -3.15 8.90
C ALA A 65 0.88 -2.61 10.09
N ALA A 66 -0.45 -2.77 10.05
CA ALA A 66 -1.34 -2.31 11.12
C ALA A 66 -0.95 -2.88 12.50
N ALA A 67 -0.52 -4.14 12.53
CA ALA A 67 -0.14 -4.83 13.75
C ALA A 67 1.07 -4.19 14.46
N MET A 68 1.99 -3.54 13.72
CA MET A 68 3.14 -2.85 14.32
C MET A 68 2.73 -1.57 15.08
N PHE A 69 1.55 -1.05 14.80
CA PHE A 69 0.99 0.16 15.40
C PHE A 69 -0.21 -0.15 16.30
N GLU A 70 -0.43 -1.43 16.63
CA GLU A 70 -1.57 -1.91 17.43
C GLU A 70 -2.94 -1.55 16.82
N TRP A 71 -3.01 -1.43 15.50
CA TRP A 71 -4.25 -1.12 14.77
C TRP A 71 -4.94 -2.39 14.26
N PRO A 72 -6.28 -2.38 14.13
CA PRO A 72 -7.01 -3.45 13.46
C PRO A 72 -6.47 -3.67 12.04
N ARG A 73 -6.35 -4.91 11.60
CA ARG A 73 -5.77 -5.21 10.27
C ARG A 73 -6.60 -4.63 9.12
N GLU A 74 -7.88 -4.42 9.37
CA GLU A 74 -8.87 -3.87 8.45
C GLU A 74 -8.63 -2.39 8.14
N THR A 75 -7.78 -1.70 8.91
CA THR A 75 -7.39 -0.31 8.63
C THR A 75 -6.50 -0.19 7.39
N VAL A 76 -5.92 -1.29 6.91
CA VAL A 76 -5.04 -1.30 5.73
C VAL A 76 -5.67 -2.17 4.64
N GLU A 77 -5.71 -1.62 3.43
CA GLU A 77 -6.32 -2.26 2.29
C GLU A 77 -5.50 -2.09 1.01
N VAL A 78 -5.43 -3.13 0.18
CA VAL A 78 -5.05 -3.02 -1.23
C VAL A 78 -6.34 -2.71 -1.99
N VAL A 79 -6.48 -1.48 -2.44
CA VAL A 79 -7.69 -1.00 -3.13
C VAL A 79 -7.75 -1.54 -4.55
N SER A 80 -6.61 -1.59 -5.22
CA SER A 80 -6.55 -2.07 -6.59
C SER A 80 -5.18 -2.67 -6.92
N ILE A 81 -5.20 -3.64 -7.83
CA ILE A 81 -4.02 -4.18 -8.49
C ILE A 81 -4.27 -4.07 -9.99
N ARG A 82 -3.37 -3.41 -10.69
CA ARG A 82 -3.42 -3.22 -12.14
C ARG A 82 -2.13 -3.72 -12.77
N TYR A 83 -2.24 -4.17 -14.00
CA TYR A 83 -1.18 -4.82 -14.76
C TYR A 83 -0.89 -3.98 -16.00
N TRP A 84 0.38 -3.84 -16.34
CA TRP A 84 0.73 -3.09 -17.54
C TRP A 84 0.37 -3.88 -18.80
N ASP A 85 -0.49 -3.30 -19.63
CA ASP A 85 -0.81 -3.84 -20.95
C ASP A 85 0.21 -3.30 -21.97
N THR A 86 1.04 -4.19 -22.48
CA THR A 86 2.09 -3.83 -23.44
C THR A 86 1.55 -3.50 -24.83
N THR A 87 0.33 -3.94 -25.16
CA THR A 87 -0.34 -3.72 -26.44
C THR A 87 -0.99 -2.34 -26.48
N THR A 88 -1.75 -1.98 -25.45
CA THR A 88 -2.40 -0.66 -25.36
C THR A 88 -1.53 0.40 -24.71
N LYS A 89 -0.43 0.01 -24.05
CA LYS A 89 0.45 0.88 -23.26
C LYS A 89 -0.33 1.61 -22.16
N THR A 90 -1.21 0.88 -21.46
CA THR A 90 -2.04 1.38 -20.37
C THR A 90 -2.12 0.37 -19.23
N TRP A 91 -2.51 0.83 -18.04
CA TRP A 91 -2.82 -0.06 -16.91
C TRP A 91 -4.19 -0.74 -17.05
N SER A 92 -4.20 -2.06 -16.99
CA SER A 92 -5.37 -2.94 -17.11
C SER A 92 -5.66 -3.65 -15.79
N THR A 93 -6.93 -3.92 -15.49
CA THR A 93 -7.30 -4.79 -14.36
C THR A 93 -7.24 -6.28 -14.73
N ALA A 94 -7.06 -6.60 -16.02
CA ALA A 94 -6.92 -7.97 -16.48
C ALA A 94 -5.46 -8.42 -16.30
N ASN A 95 -5.27 -9.47 -15.50
CA ASN A 95 -3.96 -10.09 -15.34
C ASN A 95 -3.54 -10.75 -16.67
N PRO A 96 -2.40 -10.38 -17.27
CA PRO A 96 -1.91 -10.98 -18.51
C PRO A 96 -1.44 -12.43 -18.32
N VAL A 97 -1.29 -12.90 -17.08
CA VAL A 97 -0.93 -14.28 -16.74
C VAL A 97 -2.17 -15.17 -16.75
N PRO A 98 -2.21 -16.25 -17.55
CA PRO A 98 -3.28 -17.23 -17.49
C PRO A 98 -3.35 -17.89 -16.10
N THR A 99 -4.56 -18.16 -15.60
CA THR A 99 -4.76 -18.75 -14.26
C THR A 99 -4.03 -20.09 -14.07
N GLY A 100 -3.87 -20.89 -15.14
CA GLY A 100 -3.14 -22.16 -15.10
C GLY A 100 -1.62 -22.03 -14.93
N ASP A 101 -1.07 -20.82 -15.11
CA ASP A 101 0.34 -20.50 -14.90
C ASP A 101 0.59 -19.84 -13.53
N CYS A 102 -0.47 -19.50 -12.78
CA CYS A 102 -0.36 -19.02 -11.41
C CYS A 102 0.27 -20.09 -10.51
N GLY A 103 1.39 -19.77 -9.86
CA GLY A 103 2.13 -20.69 -9.01
C GLY A 103 3.26 -21.46 -9.72
N ARG A 104 3.45 -21.25 -11.03
CA ARG A 104 4.66 -21.72 -11.72
C ARG A 104 5.84 -20.81 -11.39
N THR A 105 6.99 -21.41 -11.11
CA THR A 105 8.24 -20.69 -10.84
C THR A 105 8.86 -20.08 -12.11
N THR A 106 8.43 -20.54 -13.27
CA THR A 106 8.85 -20.05 -14.59
C THR A 106 7.63 -19.71 -15.43
N ILE A 107 7.34 -18.41 -15.52
CA ILE A 107 6.34 -17.88 -16.45
C ILE A 107 7.12 -17.06 -17.47
N SER A 108 6.97 -17.38 -18.76
CA SER A 108 7.67 -16.69 -19.84
C SER A 108 6.96 -15.36 -20.15
N LEU A 109 7.02 -14.41 -19.22
CA LEU A 109 6.60 -13.03 -19.46
C LEU A 109 7.81 -12.25 -19.99
N THR A 110 7.61 -11.48 -21.06
CA THR A 110 8.57 -10.44 -21.44
C THR A 110 8.65 -9.40 -20.32
N LYS A 111 9.83 -8.79 -20.09
CA LYS A 111 10.07 -7.85 -18.98
C LYS A 111 9.05 -6.69 -18.90
N GLU A 112 8.47 -6.28 -20.02
CA GLU A 112 7.43 -5.24 -20.02
C GLU A 112 6.08 -5.73 -19.46
N ARG A 113 5.81 -7.04 -19.46
CA ARG A 113 4.58 -7.64 -18.93
C ARG A 113 4.63 -7.93 -17.43
N THR A 114 5.75 -7.64 -16.77
CA THR A 114 5.92 -7.86 -15.34
C THR A 114 5.62 -6.62 -14.51
N LEU A 115 5.17 -5.51 -15.09
CA LEU A 115 4.80 -4.33 -14.31
C LEU A 115 3.41 -4.48 -13.67
N GLN A 116 3.33 -4.20 -12.37
CA GLN A 116 2.11 -4.15 -11.58
C GLN A 116 2.03 -2.84 -10.79
N GLU A 117 0.89 -2.18 -10.84
CA GLU A 117 0.52 -0.99 -10.06
C GLU A 117 -0.42 -1.44 -8.94
N ILE A 118 -0.05 -1.14 -7.70
CA ILE A 118 -0.78 -1.55 -6.49
C ILE A 118 -1.14 -0.29 -5.71
N THR A 119 -2.43 -0.09 -5.49
CA THR A 119 -2.93 1.03 -4.67
C THR A 119 -3.14 0.54 -3.25
N LEU A 120 -2.43 1.13 -2.30
CA LEU A 120 -2.62 0.89 -0.87
C LEU A 120 -3.41 2.04 -0.26
N GLN A 121 -4.30 1.70 0.67
CA GLN A 121 -5.05 2.64 1.49
C GLN A 121 -4.86 2.30 2.96
N VAL A 122 -4.67 3.34 3.77
CA VAL A 122 -4.71 3.25 5.23
C VAL A 122 -5.75 4.21 5.75
N THR A 123 -6.65 3.73 6.60
CA THR A 123 -7.65 4.52 7.30
C THR A 123 -7.45 4.39 8.80
N ALA A 124 -7.38 5.50 9.53
CA ALA A 124 -7.29 5.48 10.98
C ALA A 124 -8.44 4.65 11.60
N PRO A 125 -8.24 3.94 12.73
CA PRO A 125 -9.27 3.07 13.31
C PRO A 125 -10.60 3.76 13.64
N ASP A 126 -10.57 5.07 13.88
CA ASP A 126 -11.73 5.91 14.15
C ASP A 126 -12.37 6.51 12.88
N GLY A 127 -11.80 6.23 11.71
CA GLY A 127 -12.22 6.77 10.42
C GLY A 127 -11.92 8.25 10.21
N SER A 128 -11.14 8.88 11.11
CA SER A 128 -10.89 10.33 11.06
C SER A 128 -9.98 10.78 9.91
N GLN A 129 -9.11 9.87 9.44
CA GLN A 129 -8.12 10.15 8.40
C GLN A 129 -7.93 8.93 7.50
N THR A 130 -7.81 9.16 6.20
CA THR A 130 -7.47 8.15 5.20
C THR A 130 -6.36 8.69 4.29
N SER A 131 -5.35 7.86 4.02
CA SER A 131 -4.30 8.16 3.04
C SER A 131 -4.14 6.99 2.06
N GLN A 132 -3.68 7.30 0.85
CA GLN A 132 -3.47 6.33 -0.21
C GLN A 132 -2.13 6.56 -0.91
N ILE A 133 -1.56 5.49 -1.43
CA ILE A 133 -0.38 5.56 -2.29
C ILE A 133 -0.42 4.50 -3.38
N GLU A 134 0.14 4.86 -4.53
CA GLU A 134 0.33 3.97 -5.67
C GLU A 134 1.79 3.50 -5.70
N LEU A 135 1.97 2.19 -5.78
CA LEU A 135 3.25 1.54 -5.89
C LEU A 135 3.34 0.81 -7.23
N VAL A 136 4.37 1.09 -8.02
CA VAL A 136 4.66 0.34 -9.25
C VAL A 136 5.84 -0.61 -8.99
N MET A 137 5.61 -1.90 -9.21
CA MET A 137 6.62 -2.95 -9.09
C MET A 137 6.79 -3.72 -10.39
N GLY A 138 7.97 -4.28 -10.62
CA GLY A 138 8.22 -5.16 -11.75
C GLY A 138 9.30 -6.19 -11.47
N ASP A 139 9.15 -7.38 -12.05
CA ASP A 139 10.22 -8.37 -12.13
C ASP A 139 11.03 -8.12 -13.41
N LEU A 140 12.04 -7.25 -13.30
CA LEU A 140 12.95 -6.90 -14.38
C LEU A 140 14.18 -7.83 -14.34
N ARG A 141 14.00 -9.12 -14.63
CA ARG A 141 15.17 -10.01 -14.80
C ARG A 141 15.96 -9.55 -16.01
N THR A 142 17.27 -9.32 -15.88
CA THR A 142 18.15 -9.13 -17.04
C THR A 142 18.24 -10.45 -17.81
N ASP A 143 18.31 -10.40 -19.15
CA ASP A 143 18.27 -11.61 -19.99
C ASP A 143 19.49 -12.53 -19.80
N GLU A 144 20.43 -12.16 -18.93
CA GLU A 144 21.70 -12.87 -18.69
C GLU A 144 21.56 -14.14 -17.83
N GLU A 145 20.46 -14.34 -17.09
CA GLU A 145 20.33 -15.50 -16.20
C GLU A 145 19.74 -16.75 -16.87
N ARG A 146 19.78 -16.81 -18.22
CA ARG A 146 19.28 -17.98 -18.98
C ARG A 146 20.39 -18.92 -19.49
N ASP A 147 21.68 -18.56 -19.37
CA ASP A 147 22.78 -19.37 -19.92
C ASP A 147 23.67 -20.08 -18.87
N ALA A 148 23.45 -19.93 -17.57
CA ALA A 148 24.33 -20.54 -16.55
C ALA A 148 24.02 -22.01 -16.18
N THR A 149 23.03 -22.66 -16.82
CA THR A 149 22.72 -24.09 -16.58
C THR A 149 22.70 -24.96 -17.84
N GLN A 150 23.14 -24.44 -18.98
CA GLN A 150 23.50 -25.26 -20.14
C GLN A 150 24.96 -24.99 -20.52
N GLY A 151 25.87 -25.62 -19.77
CA GLY A 151 27.31 -25.66 -20.02
C GLY A 151 27.98 -26.64 -19.09
#